data_AF-A0A239GLA6-F1
#
_entry.id   AF-A0A239GLA6-F1
#
_cell.length_a   1.000
_cell.length_b   1.000
_cell.length_c   1.000
_cell.angle_alpha   90.00
_cell.angle_beta   90.00
_cell.angle_gamma   90.00
#
_symmetry.space_group_name_H-M   'P 1'
#
loop_
_entity.id
_entity.type
_entity.pdbx_description
1 polymer ?
#
loop_
_entity_poly.entity_id
_entity_poly.type
_entity_poly.pdbx_seq_one_letter_code
_entity_poly.pdbx_strand_id
1 'polypeptide(L)'
;MKPSRNSKLAQLLRNIVPEESERDELVKLLQSANSNILEKEQLIKARDAVNQNLSRIEQEVLQQQIDIGLVEPRFDSIAGSLRAWVKPKWVLISEDDPLVKKAKDLALANKDCHSIHTSEAGVHIDLSIINSKTAIDEELKNRVLEISRHTFELYQNGLGYNNLLFMSAVLGDMSIKKPGVFQNLLLIEEPEAHLHPQLQELVQRFLMDTGKGGENIQVIYTSHSPTLVSKVGIENVNLLYEVNHQKRSLPLASTKLEDSDKAYLEKYLDVTKSQMFFAKGVLFVEGICEALIIPELAKIINRPLDKYAVEIVNLNSVAFKPFVNLFTSQTAVQCFEKIAIITDDDRCTDKADMNTYISKDIDYDGISADILDKLSKGKPSGRYTEILKLCENTSIKTFCAIKTLEYALGFCESNIFVLESAIKEEFPIVGKSLSEKLSSLETIDEKAACIWLFIRYRDNSKGALAQRLCNKIRKQRENISKGIAVENAFEVPEYIKRAIFAVTEK
;
A
#
# COMPACT_ATOMS: atom_id res chain seq x y z
N MET A 1 -20.67 -15.72 7.30
CA MET A 1 -21.74 -15.06 8.07
C MET A 1 -22.66 -16.12 8.63
N LYS A 2 -22.80 -16.20 9.96
CA LYS A 2 -23.64 -17.22 10.60
C LYS A 2 -25.13 -16.90 10.38
N PRO A 3 -25.98 -17.91 10.09
CA PRO A 3 -27.43 -17.72 10.05
C PRO A 3 -27.92 -17.19 11.39
N SER A 4 -28.62 -16.07 11.34
CA SER A 4 -29.35 -15.52 12.49
C SER A 4 -30.34 -14.47 12.00
N ARG A 5 -31.41 -14.25 12.76
CA ARG A 5 -32.42 -13.20 12.48
C ARG A 5 -31.81 -11.79 12.39
N ASN A 6 -30.63 -11.60 13.01
CA ASN A 6 -29.90 -10.33 13.02
C ASN A 6 -28.64 -10.36 12.14
N SER A 7 -28.50 -11.36 11.26
CA SER A 7 -27.38 -11.41 10.32
C SER A 7 -27.49 -10.27 9.29
N LYS A 8 -26.35 -9.80 8.73
CA LYS A 8 -26.40 -8.75 7.70
C LYS A 8 -27.11 -9.20 6.43
N LEU A 9 -27.11 -10.50 6.11
CA LEU A 9 -27.90 -11.03 4.99
C LEU A 9 -29.40 -10.96 5.27
N ALA A 10 -29.82 -11.27 6.51
CA ALA A 10 -31.22 -11.13 6.91
C ALA A 10 -31.67 -9.66 6.88
N GLN A 11 -30.80 -8.75 7.34
CA GLN A 11 -31.05 -7.30 7.29
C GLN A 11 -31.13 -6.79 5.84
N LEU A 12 -30.21 -7.22 4.99
CA LEU A 12 -30.20 -6.89 3.56
C LEU A 12 -31.49 -7.37 2.88
N LEU A 13 -31.90 -8.63 3.09
CA LEU A 13 -33.14 -9.15 2.50
C LEU A 13 -34.38 -8.35 2.97
N ARG A 14 -34.46 -7.98 4.25
CA ARG A 14 -35.54 -7.15 4.79
C ARG A 14 -35.65 -5.79 4.09
N ASN A 15 -34.51 -5.20 3.75
CA ASN A 15 -34.45 -3.89 3.14
C ASN A 15 -34.63 -3.95 1.61
N ILE A 16 -34.23 -5.04 0.97
CA ILE A 16 -34.51 -5.29 -0.46
C ILE A 16 -36.00 -5.53 -0.70
N VAL A 17 -36.68 -6.18 0.26
CA VAL A 17 -38.12 -6.52 0.17
C VAL A 17 -38.88 -5.75 1.25
N PRO A 18 -39.12 -4.44 1.07
CA PRO A 18 -39.76 -3.61 2.08
C PRO A 18 -41.28 -3.87 2.19
N GLU A 19 -41.94 -4.21 1.09
CA GLU A 19 -43.39 -4.37 0.98
C GLU A 19 -43.89 -5.66 1.64
N GLU A 20 -44.99 -5.58 2.41
CA GLU A 20 -45.58 -6.77 3.07
C GLU A 20 -46.10 -7.80 2.06
N SER A 21 -46.64 -7.36 0.91
CA SER A 21 -47.15 -8.26 -0.11
C SER A 21 -46.07 -9.17 -0.70
N GLU A 22 -44.88 -8.63 -0.95
CA GLU A 22 -43.74 -9.40 -1.48
C GLU A 22 -43.16 -10.35 -0.42
N ARG A 23 -43.18 -9.94 0.86
CA ARG A 23 -42.80 -10.81 1.99
C ARG A 23 -43.76 -11.99 2.11
N ASP A 24 -45.06 -11.75 1.94
CA ASP A 24 -46.09 -12.77 2.00
C ASP A 24 -45.98 -13.78 0.85
N GLU A 25 -45.55 -13.36 -0.34
CA GLU A 25 -45.27 -14.28 -1.45
C GLU A 25 -44.16 -15.28 -1.08
N LEU A 26 -43.07 -14.80 -0.48
CA LEU A 26 -41.96 -15.65 -0.03
C LEU A 26 -42.41 -16.62 1.10
N VAL A 27 -43.28 -16.16 1.99
CA VAL A 27 -43.86 -17.00 3.05
C VAL A 27 -44.78 -18.07 2.47
N LYS A 28 -45.63 -17.72 1.50
CA LYS A 28 -46.53 -18.67 0.81
C LYS A 28 -45.78 -19.78 0.09
N LEU A 29 -44.65 -19.46 -0.55
CA LEU A 29 -43.79 -20.47 -1.18
C LEU A 29 -43.30 -21.51 -0.17
N LEU A 30 -42.87 -21.07 1.02
CA LEU A 30 -42.42 -21.98 2.06
C LEU A 30 -43.58 -22.74 2.72
N GLN A 31 -44.76 -22.12 2.84
CA GLN A 31 -45.98 -22.80 3.30
C GLN A 31 -46.36 -23.95 2.36
N SER A 32 -46.37 -23.71 1.05
CA SER A 32 -46.64 -24.75 0.06
C SER A 32 -45.61 -25.89 0.13
N ALA A 33 -44.33 -25.56 0.30
CA ALA A 33 -43.29 -26.58 0.49
C ALA A 33 -43.51 -27.39 1.79
N ASN A 34 -43.88 -26.74 2.90
CA ASN A 34 -44.19 -27.42 4.15
C ASN A 34 -45.38 -28.37 4.02
N SER A 35 -46.46 -27.97 3.32
CA SER A 35 -47.60 -28.86 3.03
C SER A 35 -47.16 -30.10 2.26
N ASN A 36 -46.35 -29.93 1.21
CA ASN A 36 -45.82 -31.06 0.43
C ASN A 36 -44.93 -32.02 1.24
N ILE A 37 -44.28 -31.53 2.30
CA ILE A 37 -43.48 -32.35 3.21
C ILE A 37 -44.40 -33.18 4.12
N LEU A 38 -45.46 -32.58 4.68
CA LEU A 38 -46.39 -33.27 5.57
C LEU A 38 -47.13 -34.43 4.89
N GLU A 39 -47.27 -34.40 3.57
CA GLU A 39 -47.86 -35.48 2.78
C GLU A 39 -46.92 -36.68 2.56
N LYS A 40 -45.65 -36.61 3.00
CA LYS A 40 -44.70 -37.71 2.83
C LYS A 40 -45.02 -38.88 3.76
N GLU A 41 -44.96 -40.09 3.21
CA GLU A 41 -45.33 -41.34 3.89
C GLU A 41 -44.60 -41.55 5.23
N GLN A 42 -43.35 -41.08 5.33
CA GLN A 42 -42.55 -41.19 6.55
C GLN A 42 -43.17 -40.41 7.73
N LEU A 43 -43.74 -39.23 7.47
CA LEU A 43 -44.37 -38.39 8.50
C LEU A 43 -45.76 -38.92 8.87
N ILE A 44 -46.50 -39.41 7.88
CA ILE A 44 -47.79 -40.10 8.10
C ILE A 44 -47.57 -41.31 9.02
N LYS A 45 -46.57 -42.15 8.74
CA LYS A 45 -46.21 -43.29 9.59
C LYS A 45 -45.82 -42.88 11.01
N ALA A 46 -45.08 -41.79 11.17
CA ALA A 46 -44.72 -41.27 12.50
C ALA A 46 -45.96 -40.81 13.28
N ARG A 47 -46.86 -40.06 12.64
CA ARG A 47 -48.13 -39.63 13.24
C ARG A 47 -48.99 -40.83 13.66
N ASP A 48 -49.17 -41.78 12.75
CA ASP A 48 -50.01 -42.94 12.98
C ASP A 48 -49.44 -43.84 14.09
N ALA A 49 -48.11 -43.97 14.18
CA ALA A 49 -47.45 -44.68 15.28
C ALA A 49 -47.69 -44.02 16.64
N VAL A 50 -47.63 -42.69 16.71
CA VAL A 50 -47.91 -41.97 17.97
C VAL A 50 -49.39 -42.11 18.35
N ASN A 51 -50.31 -41.95 17.40
CA ASN A 51 -51.74 -42.12 17.64
C ASN A 51 -52.12 -43.56 18.03
N GLN A 52 -51.45 -44.58 17.46
CA GLN A 52 -51.65 -45.96 17.85
C GLN A 52 -51.16 -46.25 19.28
N ASN A 53 -50.12 -45.56 19.73
CA ASN A 53 -49.65 -45.68 21.11
C ASN A 53 -50.57 -44.92 22.08
N LEU A 54 -51.03 -43.72 21.72
CA LEU A 54 -52.01 -42.95 22.50
C LEU A 54 -53.31 -43.75 22.70
N SER A 55 -53.84 -44.37 21.64
CA SER A 55 -55.07 -45.16 21.75
C SER A 55 -54.94 -46.38 22.67
N ARG A 56 -53.75 -46.98 22.74
CA ARG A 56 -53.45 -48.06 23.71
C ARG A 56 -53.39 -47.58 25.15
N ILE A 57 -52.95 -46.33 25.37
CA ILE A 57 -52.79 -45.74 26.70
C ILE A 57 -54.12 -45.19 27.22
N GLU A 58 -54.87 -44.47 26.38
CA GLU A 58 -56.05 -43.70 26.79
C GLU A 58 -57.34 -44.52 26.83
N GLN A 59 -57.37 -45.72 26.22
CA GLN A 59 -58.55 -46.58 26.09
C GLN A 59 -59.76 -45.84 25.45
N GLU A 60 -60.88 -46.53 25.24
CA GLU A 60 -61.98 -46.03 24.38
C GLU A 60 -62.65 -44.73 24.86
N VAL A 61 -62.56 -44.42 26.16
CA VAL A 61 -63.30 -43.29 26.76
C VAL A 61 -62.53 -41.97 26.71
N LEU A 62 -61.19 -42.00 26.62
CA LEU A 62 -60.33 -40.81 26.68
C LEU A 62 -59.52 -40.58 25.39
N GLN A 63 -59.80 -41.32 24.32
CA GLN A 63 -59.00 -41.35 23.10
C GLN A 63 -58.85 -39.96 22.45
N GLN A 64 -57.61 -39.47 22.40
CA GLN A 64 -57.23 -38.27 21.67
C GLN A 64 -56.46 -38.63 20.39
N GLN A 65 -56.59 -37.78 19.37
CA GLN A 65 -55.74 -37.84 18.19
C GLN A 65 -54.89 -36.59 18.12
N ILE A 66 -53.62 -36.80 17.82
CA ILE A 66 -52.69 -35.72 17.53
C ILE A 66 -52.39 -35.70 16.03
N ASP A 67 -52.02 -34.53 15.55
CA ASP A 67 -51.42 -34.36 14.24
C ASP A 67 -49.96 -33.88 14.39
N ILE A 68 -49.17 -34.07 13.33
CA ILE A 68 -47.78 -33.59 13.29
C ILE A 68 -47.72 -32.47 12.26
N GLY A 69 -47.27 -31.29 12.70
CA GLY A 69 -47.11 -30.11 11.86
C GLY A 69 -45.67 -29.60 11.83
N LEU A 70 -45.38 -28.74 10.85
CA LEU A 70 -44.15 -27.95 10.80
C LEU A 70 -44.40 -26.56 11.40
N VAL A 71 -43.34 -25.92 11.88
CA VAL A 71 -43.42 -24.54 12.41
C VAL A 71 -43.91 -23.62 11.30
N GLU A 72 -44.86 -22.74 11.63
CA GLU A 72 -45.43 -21.80 10.70
C GLU A 72 -44.34 -20.90 10.07
N PRO A 73 -44.24 -20.83 8.74
CA PRO A 73 -43.22 -20.04 8.09
C PRO A 73 -43.41 -18.56 8.40
N ARG A 74 -42.34 -17.89 8.80
CA ARG A 74 -42.30 -16.43 8.95
C ARG A 74 -41.19 -15.90 8.07
N PHE A 75 -41.39 -14.71 7.51
CA PHE A 75 -40.36 -14.04 6.72
C PHE A 75 -39.01 -13.95 7.48
N ASP A 76 -39.08 -13.66 8.78
CA ASP A 76 -37.90 -13.64 9.66
C ASP A 76 -37.18 -14.98 9.81
N SER A 77 -37.91 -16.09 9.73
CA SER A 77 -37.32 -17.43 9.77
C SER A 77 -36.58 -17.73 8.46
N ILE A 78 -37.14 -17.30 7.33
CA ILE A 78 -36.49 -17.38 6.01
C ILE A 78 -35.22 -16.54 6.01
N ALA A 79 -35.33 -15.25 6.33
CA ALA A 79 -34.20 -14.33 6.41
C ALA A 79 -33.11 -14.83 7.38
N GLY A 80 -33.52 -15.34 8.54
CA GLY A 80 -32.61 -15.86 9.56
C GLY A 80 -31.91 -17.17 9.20
N SER A 81 -32.43 -17.92 8.23
CA SER A 81 -31.86 -19.19 7.75
C SER A 81 -30.83 -19.03 6.62
N LEU A 82 -30.74 -17.83 6.03
CA LEU A 82 -29.84 -17.55 4.91
C LEU A 82 -28.38 -17.85 5.27
N ARG A 83 -27.69 -18.52 4.34
CA ARG A 83 -26.26 -18.77 4.36
C ARG A 83 -25.63 -18.19 3.10
N ALA A 84 -24.40 -17.72 3.23
CA ALA A 84 -23.55 -17.39 2.09
C ALA A 84 -22.43 -18.42 1.99
N TRP A 85 -22.09 -18.78 0.75
CA TRP A 85 -21.05 -19.72 0.38
C TRP A 85 -20.26 -19.13 -0.79
N VAL A 86 -19.00 -19.53 -0.93
CA VAL A 86 -18.19 -19.16 -2.10
C VAL A 86 -18.25 -20.31 -3.09
N LYS A 87 -18.69 -19.96 -4.31
CA LYS A 87 -18.68 -20.90 -5.43
C LYS A 87 -17.30 -20.90 -6.08
N PRO A 88 -16.80 -22.04 -6.56
CA PRO A 88 -15.55 -22.09 -7.31
C PRO A 88 -15.69 -21.25 -8.59
N LYS A 89 -14.70 -20.42 -8.92
CA LYS A 89 -14.74 -19.62 -10.15
C LYS A 89 -14.84 -20.52 -11.40
N TRP A 90 -14.07 -21.61 -11.40
CA TRP A 90 -13.96 -22.54 -12.50
C TRP A 90 -14.51 -23.91 -12.13
N VAL A 91 -15.26 -24.50 -13.05
CA VAL A 91 -15.74 -25.88 -12.97
C VAL A 91 -15.09 -26.67 -14.10
N LEU A 92 -14.45 -27.78 -13.76
CA LEU A 92 -13.89 -28.71 -14.74
C LEU A 92 -14.96 -29.74 -15.13
N ILE A 93 -15.28 -29.81 -16.41
CA ILE A 93 -15.92 -30.96 -17.03
C ILE A 93 -14.80 -31.88 -17.52
N SER A 94 -14.54 -32.95 -16.77
CA SER A 94 -13.46 -33.88 -17.05
C SER A 94 -13.67 -34.64 -18.36
N GLU A 95 -12.61 -35.20 -18.92
CA GLU A 95 -12.71 -36.11 -20.09
C GLU A 95 -13.64 -37.31 -19.85
N ASP A 96 -13.74 -37.77 -18.60
CA ASP A 96 -14.61 -38.88 -18.22
C ASP A 96 -16.08 -38.45 -18.00
N ASP A 97 -16.41 -37.16 -18.05
CA ASP A 97 -17.77 -36.69 -17.82
C ASP A 97 -18.66 -36.93 -19.06
N PRO A 98 -19.90 -37.44 -18.89
CA PRO A 98 -20.82 -37.72 -20.00
C PRO A 98 -21.07 -36.52 -20.92
N LEU A 99 -20.94 -35.30 -20.41
CA LEU A 99 -21.21 -34.07 -21.15
C LEU A 99 -19.94 -33.40 -21.72
N VAL A 100 -18.78 -34.04 -21.68
CA VAL A 100 -17.52 -33.46 -22.18
C VAL A 100 -17.61 -33.06 -23.65
N LYS A 101 -18.32 -33.82 -24.50
CA LYS A 101 -18.50 -33.48 -25.92
C LYS A 101 -19.23 -32.13 -26.07
N LYS A 102 -20.33 -31.95 -25.34
CA LYS A 102 -21.07 -30.68 -25.32
C LYS A 102 -20.22 -29.52 -24.77
N ALA A 103 -19.39 -29.79 -23.76
CA ALA A 103 -18.46 -28.79 -23.23
C ALA A 103 -17.38 -28.40 -24.25
N LYS A 104 -16.85 -29.37 -25.02
CA LYS A 104 -15.90 -29.13 -26.12
C LYS A 104 -16.56 -28.38 -27.28
N ASP A 105 -17.79 -28.71 -27.62
CA ASP A 105 -18.57 -27.99 -28.65
C ASP A 105 -18.82 -26.54 -28.22
N LEU A 106 -19.13 -26.30 -26.95
CA LEU A 106 -19.25 -24.96 -26.39
C LEU A 106 -17.93 -24.19 -26.47
N ALA A 107 -16.79 -24.82 -26.15
CA ALA A 107 -15.47 -24.22 -26.26
C ALA A 107 -15.10 -23.90 -27.72
N LEU A 108 -15.45 -24.79 -28.66
CA LEU A 108 -15.27 -24.60 -30.10
C LEU A 108 -16.11 -23.45 -30.65
N ALA A 109 -17.36 -23.32 -30.19
CA ALA A 109 -18.25 -22.23 -30.56
C ALA A 109 -17.81 -20.87 -29.97
N ASN A 110 -17.02 -20.88 -28.90
CA ASN A 110 -16.61 -19.69 -28.15
C ASN A 110 -15.08 -19.63 -27.99
N LYS A 111 -14.33 -19.86 -29.08
CA LYS A 111 -12.85 -19.90 -29.08
C LYS A 111 -12.16 -18.66 -28.51
N ASP A 112 -12.78 -17.49 -28.64
CA ASP A 112 -12.24 -16.21 -28.15
C ASP A 112 -12.75 -15.83 -26.74
N CYS A 113 -13.50 -16.72 -26.08
CA CYS A 113 -14.07 -16.46 -24.77
C CYS A 113 -13.06 -16.80 -23.66
N HIS A 114 -12.57 -15.78 -22.95
CA HIS A 114 -11.70 -15.95 -21.78
C HIS A 114 -12.31 -16.77 -20.63
N SER A 115 -13.61 -17.02 -20.67
CA SER A 115 -14.36 -17.73 -19.64
C SER A 115 -14.45 -19.25 -19.89
N ILE A 116 -13.92 -19.77 -21.01
CA ILE A 116 -13.86 -21.21 -21.31
C ILE A 116 -12.43 -21.58 -21.68
N HIS A 117 -11.87 -22.59 -21.01
CA HIS A 117 -10.51 -23.04 -21.25
C HIS A 117 -10.44 -24.56 -21.41
N THR A 118 -9.94 -25.01 -22.56
CA THR A 118 -9.71 -26.43 -22.84
C THR A 118 -8.32 -26.87 -22.38
N SER A 119 -8.24 -28.01 -21.69
CA SER A 119 -7.01 -28.62 -21.20
C SER A 119 -7.01 -30.13 -21.46
N GLU A 120 -5.88 -30.81 -21.25
CA GLU A 120 -5.81 -32.28 -21.35
C GLU A 120 -6.75 -33.00 -20.37
N ALA A 121 -7.07 -32.35 -19.23
CA ALA A 121 -7.98 -32.89 -18.24
C ALA A 121 -9.48 -32.71 -18.60
N GLY A 122 -9.80 -31.95 -19.65
CA GLY A 122 -11.16 -31.61 -20.06
C GLY A 122 -11.38 -30.09 -20.22
N VAL A 123 -12.62 -29.64 -20.05
CA VAL A 123 -13.02 -28.23 -20.30
C VAL A 123 -13.32 -27.51 -18.99
N HIS A 124 -12.58 -26.44 -18.72
CA HIS A 124 -12.83 -25.52 -17.61
C HIS A 124 -13.81 -24.44 -18.04
N ILE A 125 -14.92 -24.33 -17.32
CA ILE A 125 -15.99 -23.36 -17.57
C ILE A 125 -16.06 -22.41 -16.37
N ASP A 126 -15.96 -21.10 -16.62
CA ASP A 126 -16.17 -20.07 -15.61
C ASP A 126 -17.69 -19.96 -15.30
N LEU A 127 -18.05 -19.95 -14.02
CA LEU A 127 -19.46 -19.84 -13.59
C LEU A 127 -20.14 -18.55 -14.06
N SER A 128 -19.40 -17.48 -14.35
CA SER A 128 -19.95 -16.22 -14.85
C SER A 128 -20.72 -16.39 -16.17
N ILE A 129 -20.40 -17.40 -16.99
CA ILE A 129 -21.11 -17.65 -18.25
C ILE A 129 -22.53 -18.16 -18.00
N ILE A 130 -22.79 -18.82 -16.87
CA ILE A 130 -24.14 -19.35 -16.56
C ILE A 130 -25.17 -18.22 -16.45
N ASN A 131 -24.73 -17.06 -16.00
CA ASN A 131 -25.55 -15.87 -15.82
C ASN A 131 -25.43 -14.88 -16.99
N SER A 132 -24.63 -15.16 -18.01
CA SER A 132 -24.47 -14.30 -19.19
C SER A 132 -25.51 -14.63 -20.27
N LYS A 133 -25.60 -13.79 -21.32
CA LYS A 133 -26.45 -14.04 -22.50
C LYS A 133 -25.93 -15.18 -23.40
N THR A 134 -24.90 -15.90 -22.99
CA THR A 134 -24.29 -16.96 -23.80
C THR A 134 -25.23 -18.17 -23.82
N ALA A 135 -25.55 -18.65 -25.02
CA ALA A 135 -26.38 -19.84 -25.18
C ALA A 135 -25.60 -21.08 -24.71
N ILE A 136 -25.96 -21.60 -23.54
CA ILE A 136 -25.45 -22.87 -23.00
C ILE A 136 -26.59 -23.88 -23.04
N ASP A 137 -26.29 -25.11 -23.43
CA ASP A 137 -27.21 -26.24 -23.34
C ASP A 137 -27.67 -26.46 -21.88
N GLU A 138 -28.98 -26.59 -21.65
CA GLU A 138 -29.56 -26.67 -20.30
C GLU A 138 -29.06 -27.90 -19.52
N GLU A 139 -28.71 -29.01 -20.19
CA GLU A 139 -28.15 -30.19 -19.55
C GLU A 139 -26.72 -29.91 -19.03
N LEU A 140 -25.88 -29.29 -19.88
CA LEU A 140 -24.53 -28.87 -19.50
C LEU A 140 -24.57 -27.83 -18.37
N LYS A 141 -25.50 -26.86 -18.44
CA LYS A 141 -25.70 -25.86 -17.40
C LYS A 141 -26.07 -26.50 -16.06
N ASN A 142 -27.01 -27.45 -16.06
CA ASN A 142 -27.41 -28.17 -14.85
C ASN A 142 -26.24 -28.99 -14.27
N ARG A 143 -25.44 -29.63 -15.12
CA ARG A 143 -24.25 -30.38 -14.68
C ARG A 143 -23.17 -29.48 -14.08
N VAL A 144 -22.88 -28.34 -14.70
CA VAL A 144 -21.95 -27.34 -14.15
C VAL A 144 -22.46 -26.81 -12.81
N LEU A 145 -23.76 -26.53 -12.70
CA LEU A 145 -24.38 -26.10 -11.46
C LEU A 145 -24.29 -27.19 -10.38
N GLU A 146 -24.49 -28.46 -10.72
CA GLU A 146 -24.34 -29.59 -9.81
C GLU A 146 -22.92 -29.68 -9.24
N ILE A 147 -21.89 -29.66 -10.10
CA ILE A 147 -20.49 -29.72 -9.66
C ILE A 147 -20.13 -28.49 -8.82
N SER A 148 -20.68 -27.32 -9.17
CA SER A 148 -20.46 -26.08 -8.40
C SER A 148 -21.09 -26.07 -7.00
N ARG A 149 -21.97 -27.04 -6.66
CA ARG A 149 -22.56 -27.16 -5.32
C ARG A 149 -21.55 -27.61 -4.28
N HIS A 150 -20.42 -28.19 -4.68
CA HIS A 150 -19.26 -28.38 -3.80
C HIS A 150 -18.66 -27.00 -3.48
N THR A 151 -19.10 -26.43 -2.37
CA THR A 151 -18.81 -25.06 -1.96
C THR A 151 -17.98 -25.04 -0.71
N PHE A 152 -17.12 -24.03 -0.60
CA PHE A 152 -16.41 -23.74 0.64
C PHE A 152 -17.32 -22.92 1.55
N GLU A 153 -17.46 -23.36 2.79
CA GLU A 153 -18.11 -22.54 3.81
C GLU A 153 -17.24 -21.31 4.10
N LEU A 154 -17.86 -20.20 4.50
CA LEU A 154 -17.12 -18.95 4.73
C LEU A 154 -16.02 -19.05 5.79
N TYR A 155 -16.14 -19.96 6.77
CA TYR A 155 -15.06 -20.19 7.73
C TYR A 155 -13.83 -20.88 7.11
N GLN A 156 -13.98 -21.52 5.96
CA GLN A 156 -12.90 -22.14 5.18
C GLN A 156 -12.21 -21.11 4.26
N ASN A 157 -12.78 -19.91 4.10
CA ASN A 157 -12.14 -18.81 3.39
C ASN A 157 -11.14 -18.06 4.27
N GLY A 158 -10.17 -17.42 3.61
CA GLY A 158 -9.26 -16.49 4.27
C GLY A 158 -10.00 -15.30 4.90
N LEU A 159 -9.48 -14.83 6.04
CA LEU A 159 -10.05 -13.72 6.82
C LEU A 159 -10.30 -12.46 5.97
N GLY A 160 -9.40 -12.13 5.04
CA GLY A 160 -9.57 -10.98 4.16
C GLY A 160 -10.80 -11.07 3.24
N TYR A 161 -11.07 -12.23 2.64
CA TYR A 161 -12.28 -12.41 1.81
C TYR A 161 -13.55 -12.35 2.64
N ASN A 162 -13.51 -12.80 3.90
CA ASN A 162 -14.64 -12.64 4.81
C ASN A 162 -14.89 -11.17 5.15
N ASN A 163 -13.84 -10.36 5.34
CA ASN A 163 -13.97 -8.92 5.53
C ASN A 163 -14.59 -8.24 4.31
N LEU A 164 -14.15 -8.60 3.11
CA LEU A 164 -14.73 -8.13 1.85
C LEU A 164 -16.23 -8.42 1.75
N LEU A 165 -16.63 -9.67 1.96
CA LEU A 165 -18.04 -10.08 1.91
C LEU A 165 -18.89 -9.36 2.96
N PHE A 166 -18.33 -9.16 4.16
CA PHE A 166 -19.00 -8.41 5.21
C PHE A 166 -19.21 -6.94 4.82
N MET A 167 -18.15 -6.27 4.34
CA MET A 167 -18.23 -4.88 3.85
C MET A 167 -19.24 -4.76 2.71
N SER A 168 -19.23 -5.66 1.73
CA SER A 168 -20.19 -5.67 0.61
C SER A 168 -21.64 -5.83 1.08
N ALA A 169 -21.91 -6.70 2.07
CA ALA A 169 -23.25 -6.86 2.60
C ALA A 169 -23.74 -5.62 3.39
N VAL A 170 -22.85 -4.99 4.16
CA VAL A 170 -23.17 -3.75 4.89
C VAL A 170 -23.42 -2.61 3.92
N LEU A 171 -22.57 -2.46 2.90
CA LEU A 171 -22.73 -1.41 1.90
C LEU A 171 -23.99 -1.59 1.05
N GLY A 172 -24.29 -2.82 0.61
CA GLY A 172 -25.55 -3.12 -0.07
C GLY A 172 -26.79 -2.74 0.76
N ASP A 173 -26.71 -2.87 2.09
CA ASP A 173 -27.79 -2.42 2.99
C ASP A 173 -27.92 -0.90 3.09
N MET A 174 -26.79 -0.19 2.98
CA MET A 174 -26.69 1.27 3.08
C MET A 174 -27.05 1.97 1.77
N SER A 175 -26.82 1.34 0.62
CA SER A 175 -27.21 1.83 -0.71
C SER A 175 -28.74 1.92 -0.86
N ILE A 176 -29.50 1.17 -0.06
CA ILE A 176 -30.96 1.19 -0.07
C ILE A 176 -31.46 2.47 0.61
N LYS A 177 -32.20 3.30 -0.13
CA LYS A 177 -32.80 4.53 0.39
C LYS A 177 -33.87 4.22 1.43
N LYS A 178 -33.65 4.66 2.67
CA LYS A 178 -34.58 4.48 3.79
C LYS A 178 -35.28 5.82 4.09
N PRO A 179 -36.63 5.85 4.20
CA PRO A 179 -37.35 7.09 4.52
C PRO A 179 -36.90 7.64 5.89
N GLY A 180 -36.63 8.95 5.94
CA GLY A 180 -36.14 9.63 7.14
C GLY A 180 -34.62 9.58 7.36
N VAL A 181 -33.86 8.87 6.51
CA VAL A 181 -32.39 8.82 6.59
C VAL A 181 -31.77 9.79 5.58
N PHE A 182 -31.12 10.84 6.09
CA PHE A 182 -30.52 11.93 5.29
C PHE A 182 -29.04 11.75 4.98
N GLN A 183 -28.33 10.84 5.65
CA GLN A 183 -26.94 10.48 5.37
C GLN A 183 -26.63 9.18 6.12
N ASN A 184 -25.91 8.29 5.46
CA ASN A 184 -25.34 7.08 6.01
C ASN A 184 -23.85 7.33 6.29
N LEU A 185 -23.38 6.94 7.48
CA LEU A 185 -21.97 7.02 7.85
C LEU A 185 -21.40 5.62 8.02
N LEU A 186 -20.41 5.27 7.22
CA LEU A 186 -19.68 4.01 7.31
C LEU A 186 -18.33 4.25 7.98
N LEU A 187 -18.14 3.64 9.15
CA LEU A 187 -16.89 3.68 9.90
C LEU A 187 -16.21 2.32 9.82
N ILE A 188 -14.97 2.26 9.32
CA ILE A 188 -14.22 1.01 9.18
C ILE A 188 -12.87 1.14 9.87
N GLU A 189 -12.51 0.14 10.67
CA GLU A 189 -11.17 0.02 11.22
C GLU A 189 -10.35 -0.93 10.33
N GLU A 190 -9.20 -0.47 9.85
CA GLU A 190 -8.21 -1.25 9.08
C GLU A 190 -8.83 -2.15 7.98
N PRO A 191 -9.49 -1.57 6.94
CA PRO A 191 -10.09 -2.35 5.86
C PRO A 191 -9.08 -3.25 5.11
N GLU A 192 -7.78 -2.97 5.21
CA GLU A 192 -6.68 -3.75 4.66
C GLU A 192 -6.34 -5.05 5.42
N ALA A 193 -6.87 -5.23 6.64
CA ALA A 193 -6.43 -6.31 7.53
C ALA A 193 -6.65 -7.69 6.87
N HIS A 194 -5.59 -8.50 6.89
CA HIS A 194 -5.56 -9.85 6.29
C HIS A 194 -5.84 -9.90 4.77
N LEU A 195 -5.68 -8.78 4.05
CA LEU A 195 -5.78 -8.72 2.59
C LEU A 195 -4.41 -8.69 1.92
N HIS A 196 -4.31 -9.41 0.81
CA HIS A 196 -3.20 -9.27 -0.12
C HIS A 196 -3.14 -7.81 -0.65
N PRO A 197 -1.96 -7.20 -0.89
CA PRO A 197 -1.84 -5.81 -1.34
C PRO A 197 -2.71 -5.46 -2.55
N GLN A 198 -2.82 -6.36 -3.54
CA GLN A 198 -3.68 -6.16 -4.70
C GLN A 198 -5.17 -6.05 -4.34
N LEU A 199 -5.64 -6.79 -3.33
CA LEU A 199 -7.01 -6.68 -2.84
C LEU A 199 -7.22 -5.39 -2.03
N GLN A 200 -6.20 -4.90 -1.32
CA GLN A 200 -6.27 -3.60 -0.63
C GLN A 200 -6.55 -2.47 -1.63
N GLU A 201 -5.91 -2.50 -2.80
CA GLU A 201 -6.16 -1.52 -3.86
C GLU A 201 -7.60 -1.60 -4.40
N LEU A 202 -8.15 -2.81 -4.57
CA LEU A 202 -9.53 -2.98 -5.00
C LEU A 202 -10.53 -2.49 -3.95
N VAL A 203 -10.29 -2.78 -2.67
CA VAL A 203 -11.08 -2.26 -1.55
C VAL A 203 -11.04 -0.74 -1.54
N GLN A 204 -9.86 -0.14 -1.68
CA GLN A 204 -9.70 1.31 -1.72
C GLN A 204 -10.56 1.95 -2.79
N ARG A 205 -10.47 1.44 -4.03
CA ARG A 205 -11.26 1.97 -5.16
C ARG A 205 -12.74 1.84 -4.89
N PHE A 206 -13.17 0.67 -4.41
CA PHE A 206 -14.56 0.43 -4.06
C PHE A 206 -15.10 1.40 -2.97
N LEU A 207 -14.33 1.63 -1.91
CA LEU A 207 -14.70 2.58 -0.85
C LEU A 207 -14.75 4.03 -1.36
N MET A 208 -13.83 4.41 -2.24
CA MET A 208 -13.87 5.73 -2.89
C MET A 208 -15.09 5.91 -3.78
N ASP A 209 -15.36 4.94 -4.65
CA ASP A 209 -16.46 5.01 -5.62
C ASP A 209 -17.80 5.08 -4.88
N THR A 210 -17.91 4.35 -3.76
CA THR A 210 -19.07 4.44 -2.85
C THR A 210 -19.26 5.86 -2.32
N GLY A 211 -18.18 6.52 -1.88
CA GLY A 211 -18.25 7.89 -1.34
C GLY A 211 -18.50 8.97 -2.41
N LYS A 212 -18.13 8.72 -3.67
CA LYS A 212 -18.30 9.66 -4.79
C LYS A 212 -19.61 9.47 -5.56
N GLY A 213 -20.18 8.26 -5.55
CA GLY A 213 -21.24 7.80 -6.46
C GLY A 213 -22.64 8.40 -6.26
N GLY A 214 -22.80 9.47 -5.48
CA GLY A 214 -24.11 10.10 -5.23
C GLY A 214 -25.04 9.27 -4.33
N GLU A 215 -24.59 8.12 -3.85
CA GLU A 215 -25.18 7.47 -2.69
C GLU A 215 -24.90 8.32 -1.46
N ASN A 216 -25.87 8.40 -0.57
CA ASN A 216 -25.83 9.26 0.59
C ASN A 216 -24.93 8.65 1.68
N ILE A 217 -23.73 8.20 1.31
CA ILE A 217 -22.82 7.40 2.15
C ILE A 217 -21.50 8.15 2.29
N GLN A 218 -21.17 8.53 3.52
CA GLN A 218 -19.85 9.02 3.89
C GLN A 218 -19.04 7.85 4.45
N VAL A 219 -17.83 7.64 3.92
CA VAL A 219 -16.92 6.59 4.41
C VAL A 219 -15.78 7.24 5.17
N ILE A 220 -15.54 6.79 6.40
CA ILE A 220 -14.39 7.16 7.21
C ILE A 220 -13.73 5.86 7.66
N TYR A 221 -12.42 5.76 7.46
CA TYR A 221 -11.69 4.58 7.92
C TYR A 221 -10.32 4.94 8.48
N THR A 222 -9.82 4.10 9.38
CA THR A 222 -8.44 4.14 9.86
C THR A 222 -7.61 3.15 9.05
N SER A 223 -6.35 3.48 8.82
CA SER A 223 -5.43 2.60 8.10
C SER A 223 -3.99 2.80 8.55
N HIS A 224 -3.25 1.69 8.55
CA HIS A 224 -1.79 1.67 8.69
C HIS A 224 -1.09 1.29 7.37
N SER A 225 -1.83 1.22 6.26
CA SER A 225 -1.33 0.80 4.96
C SER A 225 -0.89 1.97 4.08
N PRO A 226 0.41 2.04 3.72
CA PRO A 226 0.89 2.99 2.72
C PRO A 226 0.24 2.78 1.35
N THR A 227 -0.21 1.55 1.05
CA THR A 227 -0.92 1.23 -0.19
C THR A 227 -2.22 2.03 -0.30
N LEU A 228 -3.01 2.08 0.78
CA LEU A 228 -4.27 2.83 0.80
C LEU A 228 -4.02 4.34 0.72
N VAL A 229 -3.06 4.85 1.50
CA VAL A 229 -2.72 6.29 1.52
C VAL A 229 -2.23 6.78 0.16
N SER A 230 -1.42 5.99 -0.56
CA SER A 230 -0.93 6.35 -1.91
C SER A 230 -2.04 6.50 -2.96
N LYS A 231 -3.25 6.00 -2.67
CA LYS A 231 -4.39 6.01 -3.59
C LYS A 231 -5.53 6.89 -3.12
N VAL A 232 -5.65 7.20 -1.82
CA VAL A 232 -6.79 7.94 -1.24
C VAL A 232 -6.92 9.38 -1.73
N GLY A 233 -5.82 9.97 -2.22
CA GLY A 233 -5.72 11.39 -2.53
C GLY A 233 -5.46 12.20 -1.26
N ILE A 234 -4.55 13.17 -1.34
CA ILE A 234 -3.99 13.87 -0.17
C ILE A 234 -5.09 14.61 0.61
N GLU A 235 -6.06 15.17 -0.10
CA GLU A 235 -7.20 15.89 0.49
C GLU A 235 -8.08 15.04 1.42
N ASN A 236 -8.04 13.72 1.25
CA ASN A 236 -8.82 12.76 2.03
C ASN A 236 -8.02 12.14 3.19
N VAL A 237 -6.78 12.60 3.42
CA VAL A 237 -5.90 12.08 4.48
C VAL A 237 -5.93 12.99 5.69
N ASN A 238 -6.26 12.40 6.84
CA ASN A 238 -6.06 13.01 8.16
C ASN A 238 -4.95 12.25 8.88
N LEU A 239 -3.79 12.87 9.02
CA LEU A 239 -2.64 12.26 9.70
C LEU A 239 -2.80 12.38 11.21
N LEU A 240 -2.81 11.24 11.91
CA LEU A 240 -2.77 11.20 13.38
C LEU A 240 -1.34 10.93 13.84
N TYR A 241 -0.81 11.76 14.74
CA TYR A 241 0.57 11.66 15.21
C TYR A 241 0.70 12.10 16.67
N GLU A 242 1.78 11.69 17.33
CA GLU A 242 2.09 12.05 18.71
C GLU A 242 3.25 13.05 18.74
N VAL A 243 3.06 14.15 19.48
CA VAL A 243 4.11 15.13 19.79
C VAL A 243 4.10 15.37 21.29
N ASN A 244 5.22 15.18 21.99
CA ASN A 244 5.34 15.40 23.43
C ASN A 244 4.22 14.71 24.23
N HIS A 245 3.92 13.44 23.91
CA HIS A 245 2.83 12.65 24.51
C HIS A 245 1.41 13.16 24.28
N GLN A 246 1.24 14.13 23.37
CA GLN A 246 -0.06 14.63 22.95
C GLN A 246 -0.39 14.12 21.56
N LYS A 247 -1.58 13.53 21.43
CA LYS A 247 -2.12 13.12 20.13
C LYS A 247 -2.62 14.34 19.38
N ARG A 248 -2.13 14.54 18.16
CA ARG A 248 -2.53 15.61 17.25
C ARG A 248 -3.07 15.02 15.96
N SER A 249 -3.86 15.82 15.26
CA SER A 249 -4.37 15.51 13.92
C SER A 249 -3.97 16.62 12.96
N LEU A 250 -3.47 16.24 11.79
CA LEU A 250 -3.19 17.13 10.68
C LEU A 250 -4.02 16.68 9.48
N PRO A 251 -5.15 17.36 9.20
CA PRO A 251 -5.83 17.22 7.92
C PRO A 251 -4.92 17.75 6.81
N LEU A 252 -4.48 16.89 5.89
CA LEU A 252 -3.56 17.30 4.83
C LEU A 252 -4.21 18.31 3.88
N ALA A 253 -5.54 18.33 3.78
CA ALA A 253 -6.30 19.36 3.08
C ALA A 253 -6.12 20.78 3.66
N SER A 254 -5.74 20.91 4.94
CA SER A 254 -5.57 22.19 5.65
C SER A 254 -4.12 22.72 5.65
N THR A 255 -3.24 22.05 4.90
CA THR A 255 -1.82 22.41 4.79
C THR A 255 -1.63 23.54 3.77
N LYS A 256 -0.40 24.06 3.64
CA LYS A 256 -0.07 25.14 2.68
C LYS A 256 0.06 24.64 1.22
N LEU A 257 -0.59 23.52 0.87
CA LEU A 257 -0.55 22.95 -0.46
C LEU A 257 -1.31 23.83 -1.47
N GLU A 258 -0.59 24.30 -2.48
CA GLU A 258 -1.19 24.87 -3.68
C GLU A 258 -1.70 23.75 -4.61
N ASP A 259 -2.58 24.06 -5.56
CA ASP A 259 -3.09 23.04 -6.50
C ASP A 259 -1.98 22.43 -7.37
N SER A 260 -0.93 23.20 -7.67
CA SER A 260 0.29 22.73 -8.32
C SER A 260 1.05 21.71 -7.45
N ASP A 261 1.16 21.96 -6.14
CA ASP A 261 1.79 21.04 -5.18
C ASP A 261 1.00 19.74 -5.07
N LYS A 262 -0.33 19.81 -5.02
CA LYS A 262 -1.22 18.63 -4.99
C LYS A 262 -1.02 17.77 -6.23
N ALA A 263 -1.09 18.38 -7.42
CA ALA A 263 -0.92 17.66 -8.68
C ALA A 263 0.49 17.03 -8.82
N TYR A 264 1.51 17.65 -8.22
CA TYR A 264 2.85 17.07 -8.14
C TYR A 264 2.88 15.87 -7.20
N LEU A 265 2.37 16.03 -5.97
CA LEU A 265 2.40 14.99 -4.94
C LEU A 265 1.52 13.79 -5.30
N GLU A 266 0.36 13.97 -5.95
CA GLU A 266 -0.49 12.85 -6.40
C GLU A 266 0.22 11.94 -7.42
N LYS A 267 1.09 12.50 -8.26
CA LYS A 267 1.91 11.72 -9.19
C LYS A 267 3.12 11.09 -8.51
N TYR A 268 3.59 11.70 -7.43
CA TYR A 268 4.82 11.33 -6.74
C TYR A 268 4.60 10.31 -5.62
N LEU A 269 3.50 10.40 -4.86
CA LEU A 269 3.21 9.56 -3.70
C LEU A 269 2.89 8.11 -4.12
N ASP A 270 3.94 7.31 -4.30
CA ASP A 270 3.86 5.86 -4.36
C ASP A 270 3.83 5.23 -2.96
N VAL A 271 3.70 3.90 -2.90
CA VAL A 271 3.66 3.13 -1.65
C VAL A 271 4.90 3.39 -0.79
N THR A 272 6.08 3.41 -1.40
CA THR A 272 7.37 3.59 -0.71
C THR A 272 7.46 4.98 -0.09
N LYS A 273 7.12 6.03 -0.83
CA LYS A 273 7.16 7.42 -0.31
C LYS A 273 6.07 7.65 0.71
N SER A 274 4.92 7.01 0.56
CA SER A 274 3.82 7.10 1.53
C SER A 274 4.16 6.45 2.88
N GLN A 275 5.23 5.64 2.98
CA GLN A 275 5.74 5.15 4.26
C GLN A 275 6.15 6.31 5.20
N MET A 276 6.48 7.48 4.66
CA MET A 276 6.82 8.67 5.44
C MET A 276 5.71 9.10 6.40
N PHE A 277 4.43 8.83 6.06
CA PHE A 277 3.28 9.17 6.92
C PHE A 277 3.19 8.27 8.16
N PHE A 278 3.90 7.14 8.18
CA PHE A 278 3.94 6.20 9.30
C PHE A 278 5.26 6.25 10.07
N ALA A 279 6.22 7.05 9.59
CA ALA A 279 7.51 7.22 10.23
C ALA A 279 7.39 8.10 11.50
N LYS A 280 8.36 7.96 12.41
CA LYS A 280 8.56 8.89 13.55
C LYS A 280 9.48 10.05 13.20
N GLY A 281 10.23 9.93 12.11
CA GLY A 281 11.03 11.01 11.54
C GLY A 281 11.20 10.81 10.03
N VAL A 282 11.40 11.90 9.31
CA VAL A 282 11.54 11.88 7.85
C VAL A 282 12.79 12.63 7.45
N LEU A 283 13.61 12.01 6.61
CA LEU A 283 14.80 12.61 6.04
C LEU A 283 14.64 12.70 4.51
N PHE A 284 14.40 13.92 4.02
CA PHE A 284 14.34 14.18 2.59
C PHE A 284 15.74 14.34 2.01
N VAL A 285 15.96 13.69 0.87
CA VAL A 285 17.24 13.72 0.16
C VAL A 285 17.01 13.96 -1.34
N GLU A 286 17.98 14.58 -2.00
CA GLU A 286 17.89 14.91 -3.43
C GLU A 286 17.88 13.68 -4.34
N GLY A 287 18.76 12.70 -4.07
CA GLY A 287 19.03 11.61 -5.00
C GLY A 287 19.30 10.25 -4.35
N ILE A 288 19.60 9.29 -5.24
CA ILE A 288 19.85 7.90 -4.87
C ILE A 288 21.16 7.71 -4.07
N CYS A 289 22.15 8.58 -4.28
CA CYS A 289 23.44 8.49 -3.60
C CYS A 289 23.27 8.71 -2.10
N GLU A 290 22.62 9.79 -1.71
CA GLU A 290 22.24 10.11 -0.33
C GLU A 290 21.40 8.98 0.27
N ALA A 291 20.38 8.52 -0.47
CA ALA A 291 19.46 7.49 -0.02
C ALA A 291 20.16 6.15 0.30
N LEU A 292 21.26 5.83 -0.40
CA LEU A 292 22.07 4.64 -0.15
C LEU A 292 23.11 4.85 0.95
N ILE A 293 23.82 5.98 0.91
CA ILE A 293 24.98 6.25 1.78
C ILE A 293 24.54 6.58 3.21
N ILE A 294 23.54 7.46 3.38
CA ILE A 294 23.13 7.94 4.70
C ILE A 294 22.72 6.82 5.67
N PRO A 295 21.95 5.78 5.27
CA PRO A 295 21.66 4.65 6.14
C PRO A 295 22.91 3.95 6.69
N GLU A 296 23.97 3.82 5.88
CA GLU A 296 25.22 3.21 6.32
C GLU A 296 26.01 4.17 7.23
N LEU A 297 26.02 5.47 6.94
CA LEU A 297 26.64 6.49 7.81
C LEU A 297 25.94 6.57 9.18
N ALA A 298 24.62 6.47 9.21
CA ALA A 298 23.84 6.44 10.44
C ALA A 298 24.21 5.25 11.34
N LYS A 299 24.59 4.11 10.75
CA LYS A 299 25.09 2.95 11.50
C LYS A 299 26.49 3.19 12.09
N ILE A 300 27.35 3.99 11.45
CA ILE A 300 28.69 4.33 11.96
C ILE A 300 28.59 5.11 13.27
N ILE A 301 27.66 6.08 13.33
CA ILE A 301 27.42 6.91 14.53
C ILE A 301 26.45 6.27 15.53
N ASN A 302 26.23 4.94 15.45
CA ASN A 302 25.33 4.17 16.32
C ASN A 302 23.88 4.67 16.35
N ARG A 303 23.38 5.22 15.23
CA ARG A 303 22.00 5.69 15.07
C ARG A 303 21.32 5.08 13.83
N PRO A 304 21.20 3.74 13.75
CA PRO A 304 20.57 3.07 12.62
C PRO A 304 19.10 3.51 12.49
N LEU A 305 18.75 4.10 11.35
CA LEU A 305 17.49 4.83 11.13
C LEU A 305 16.24 3.98 11.37
N ASP A 306 16.30 2.69 11.04
CA ASP A 306 15.24 1.71 11.28
C ASP A 306 14.86 1.59 12.76
N LYS A 307 15.83 1.64 13.68
CA LYS A 307 15.56 1.58 15.13
C LYS A 307 14.87 2.83 15.68
N TYR A 308 14.95 3.94 14.96
CA TYR A 308 14.30 5.20 15.31
C TYR A 308 13.01 5.43 14.52
N ALA A 309 12.60 4.46 13.68
CA ALA A 309 11.48 4.58 12.75
C ALA A 309 11.60 5.84 11.86
N VAL A 310 12.81 6.11 11.37
CA VAL A 310 13.08 7.21 10.44
C VAL A 310 13.04 6.70 9.01
N GLU A 311 12.23 7.35 8.17
CA GLU A 311 12.12 7.04 6.74
C GLU A 311 12.98 8.01 5.92
N ILE A 312 13.72 7.49 4.93
CA ILE A 312 14.44 8.32 3.97
C ILE A 312 13.60 8.43 2.70
N VAL A 313 13.25 9.67 2.34
CA VAL A 313 12.45 9.95 1.15
C VAL A 313 13.34 10.58 0.09
N ASN A 314 13.68 9.77 -0.92
CA ASN A 314 14.45 10.21 -2.08
C ASN A 314 13.54 10.91 -3.10
N LEU A 315 13.75 12.22 -3.29
CA LEU A 315 12.98 13.04 -4.22
C LEU A 315 13.32 12.81 -5.69
N ASN A 316 14.51 12.27 -6.00
CA ASN A 316 15.09 12.24 -7.34
C ASN A 316 14.97 13.60 -8.05
N SER A 317 15.03 14.68 -7.27
CA SER A 317 14.70 16.04 -7.67
C SER A 317 15.11 17.01 -6.56
N VAL A 318 15.23 18.28 -6.94
CA VAL A 318 15.43 19.40 -6.03
C VAL A 318 14.12 20.09 -5.65
N ALA A 319 12.97 19.53 -6.03
CA ALA A 319 11.64 20.08 -5.76
C ALA A 319 11.16 19.78 -4.33
N PHE A 320 11.77 20.43 -3.33
CA PHE A 320 11.39 20.27 -1.92
C PHE A 320 10.11 21.02 -1.52
N LYS A 321 9.72 22.07 -2.26
CA LYS A 321 8.57 22.94 -1.94
C LYS A 321 7.28 22.15 -1.65
N PRO A 322 6.83 21.18 -2.48
CA PRO A 322 5.59 20.47 -2.22
C PRO A 322 5.62 19.70 -0.90
N PHE A 323 6.75 19.11 -0.52
CA PHE A 323 6.91 18.37 0.74
C PHE A 323 6.97 19.30 1.95
N VAL A 324 7.66 20.44 1.83
CA VAL A 324 7.65 21.46 2.89
C VAL A 324 6.23 21.96 3.13
N ASN A 325 5.48 22.25 2.06
CA ASN A 325 4.10 22.70 2.14
C ASN A 325 3.17 21.62 2.70
N LEU A 326 3.37 20.34 2.34
CA LEU A 326 2.63 19.19 2.86
C LEU A 326 2.72 19.07 4.40
N PHE A 327 3.89 19.35 4.97
CA PHE A 327 4.12 19.30 6.41
C PHE A 327 4.03 20.67 7.08
N THR A 328 3.47 21.68 6.41
CA THR A 328 3.28 23.01 7.01
C THR A 328 1.80 23.39 6.99
N SER A 329 1.23 23.70 8.15
CA SER A 329 -0.15 24.18 8.28
C SER A 329 -0.19 25.70 8.42
N GLN A 330 -1.33 26.30 8.05
CA GLN A 330 -1.62 27.72 8.33
C GLN A 330 -2.05 27.95 9.78
N THR A 331 -2.61 26.93 10.45
CA THR A 331 -3.22 27.03 11.78
C THR A 331 -2.39 26.34 12.87
N ALA A 332 -1.58 25.33 12.53
CA ALA A 332 -0.70 24.65 13.47
C ALA A 332 0.77 25.08 13.28
N VAL A 333 1.35 25.70 14.31
CA VAL A 333 2.76 26.17 14.33
C VAL A 333 3.76 25.00 14.30
N GLN A 334 3.33 23.79 14.67
CA GLN A 334 4.18 22.60 14.71
C GLN A 334 3.45 21.38 14.17
N CYS A 335 3.68 21.10 12.90
CA CYS A 335 3.43 19.79 12.31
C CYS A 335 4.70 18.95 12.49
N PHE A 336 4.56 17.72 12.98
CA PHE A 336 5.57 16.65 12.92
C PHE A 336 7.05 17.10 13.08
N GLU A 337 7.59 17.06 14.30
CA GLU A 337 8.82 17.78 14.68
C GLU A 337 10.15 17.20 14.13
N LYS A 338 10.15 15.99 13.59
CA LYS A 338 11.37 15.25 13.21
C LYS A 338 11.53 15.15 11.70
N ILE A 339 11.51 16.29 11.02
CA ILE A 339 11.78 16.38 9.58
C ILE A 339 13.10 17.09 9.33
N ALA A 340 13.93 16.49 8.48
CA ALA A 340 15.11 17.15 7.96
C ALA A 340 15.22 17.03 6.44
N ILE A 341 15.83 18.04 5.82
CA ILE A 341 16.18 18.07 4.40
C ILE A 341 17.71 18.09 4.30
N ILE A 342 18.26 17.18 3.52
CA ILE A 342 19.65 17.22 3.07
C ILE A 342 19.66 17.61 1.60
N THR A 343 20.35 18.70 1.29
CA THR A 343 20.42 19.27 -0.06
C THR A 343 21.81 19.85 -0.30
N ASP A 344 22.21 19.92 -1.56
CA ASP A 344 23.47 20.51 -1.97
C ASP A 344 23.33 22.03 -2.11
N ASP A 345 24.35 22.80 -1.73
CA ASP A 345 24.32 24.25 -1.91
C ASP A 345 24.53 24.67 -3.38
N ASP A 346 25.00 23.76 -4.23
CA ASP A 346 25.17 23.94 -5.67
C ASP A 346 25.96 25.19 -6.07
N ARG A 347 26.88 25.66 -5.22
CA ARG A 347 27.73 26.82 -5.55
C ARG A 347 28.46 26.63 -6.89
N CYS A 348 28.82 27.73 -7.57
CA CYS A 348 29.58 27.68 -8.83
C CYS A 348 28.85 27.05 -10.04
N THR A 349 27.51 27.01 -10.04
CA THR A 349 26.69 26.45 -11.14
C THR A 349 26.03 27.49 -12.03
N ASP A 350 25.97 28.75 -11.60
CA ASP A 350 25.32 29.83 -12.35
C ASP A 350 26.20 30.30 -13.51
N LYS A 351 25.74 30.06 -14.74
CA LYS A 351 26.43 30.48 -15.97
C LYS A 351 26.52 32.00 -16.11
N ALA A 352 25.64 32.75 -15.43
CA ALA A 352 25.65 34.21 -15.46
C ALA A 352 26.81 34.79 -14.62
N ASP A 353 27.25 34.08 -13.58
CA ASP A 353 28.41 34.48 -12.77
C ASP A 353 29.70 33.87 -13.32
N MET A 354 30.27 34.50 -14.35
CA MET A 354 31.52 34.06 -14.97
C MET A 354 32.72 34.00 -14.00
N ASN A 355 32.66 34.71 -12.87
CA ASN A 355 33.76 34.73 -11.90
C ASN A 355 33.81 33.46 -11.05
N THR A 356 32.66 32.83 -10.78
CA THR A 356 32.60 31.62 -9.93
C THR A 356 32.13 30.37 -10.68
N TYR A 357 31.63 30.49 -11.90
CA TYR A 357 31.14 29.37 -12.70
C TYR A 357 32.23 28.35 -13.06
N ILE A 358 31.90 27.07 -12.87
CA ILE A 358 32.74 25.93 -13.29
C ILE A 358 32.00 25.13 -14.37
N SER A 359 32.56 25.09 -15.58
CA SER A 359 31.94 24.38 -16.71
C SER A 359 31.72 22.90 -16.40
N LYS A 360 30.63 22.32 -16.92
CA LYS A 360 30.27 20.91 -16.76
C LYS A 360 31.19 19.96 -17.54
N ASP A 361 31.88 20.47 -18.56
CA ASP A 361 32.72 19.67 -19.47
C ASP A 361 34.12 19.38 -18.93
N ILE A 362 34.47 19.96 -17.77
CA ILE A 362 35.76 19.72 -17.11
C ILE A 362 35.69 18.37 -16.38
N ASP A 363 36.61 17.47 -16.74
CA ASP A 363 36.88 16.20 -16.05
C ASP A 363 38.02 16.36 -15.01
N TYR A 364 38.33 15.30 -14.28
CA TYR A 364 39.26 15.30 -13.14
C TYR A 364 40.70 15.75 -13.46
N ASP A 365 41.11 15.63 -14.72
CA ASP A 365 42.43 16.03 -15.22
C ASP A 365 42.56 17.55 -15.37
N GLY A 366 41.44 18.26 -15.53
CA GLY A 366 41.37 19.72 -15.62
C GLY A 366 41.45 20.46 -14.28
N ILE A 367 41.76 19.78 -13.18
CA ILE A 367 41.93 20.41 -11.86
C ILE A 367 43.02 21.50 -11.91
N SER A 368 42.70 22.69 -11.39
CA SER A 368 43.58 23.86 -11.41
C SER A 368 43.31 24.78 -10.23
N ALA A 369 44.28 25.66 -9.95
CA ALA A 369 44.15 26.67 -8.89
C ALA A 369 42.93 27.61 -9.09
N ASP A 370 42.55 27.87 -10.33
CA ASP A 370 41.34 28.65 -10.67
C ASP A 370 40.06 27.96 -10.19
N ILE A 371 39.94 26.64 -10.36
CA ILE A 371 38.78 25.87 -9.90
C ILE A 371 38.66 25.91 -8.37
N LEU A 372 39.79 25.79 -7.67
CA LEU A 372 39.81 25.85 -6.20
C LEU A 372 39.44 27.24 -5.69
N ASP A 373 39.99 28.29 -6.32
CA ASP A 373 39.64 29.67 -6.00
C ASP A 373 38.13 29.92 -6.21
N LYS A 374 37.57 29.43 -7.31
CA LYS A 374 36.12 29.49 -7.60
C LYS A 374 35.29 28.76 -6.55
N LEU A 375 35.66 27.53 -6.16
CA LEU A 375 34.95 26.76 -5.13
C LEU A 375 34.98 27.45 -3.77
N SER A 376 36.09 28.10 -3.43
CA SER A 376 36.25 28.84 -2.17
C SER A 376 35.43 30.14 -2.13
N LYS A 377 35.34 30.87 -3.25
CA LYS A 377 34.59 32.13 -3.38
C LYS A 377 33.11 31.94 -3.72
N GLY A 378 32.74 30.77 -4.21
CA GLY A 378 31.39 30.43 -4.63
C GLY A 378 30.38 30.61 -3.50
N LYS A 379 29.26 31.25 -3.81
CA LYS A 379 28.13 31.41 -2.90
C LYS A 379 27.11 30.28 -3.10
N PRO A 380 26.34 29.94 -2.06
CA PRO A 380 25.20 29.03 -2.21
C PRO A 380 24.26 29.49 -3.31
N SER A 381 23.70 28.55 -4.05
CA SER A 381 22.77 28.81 -5.14
C SER A 381 21.51 29.53 -4.66
N GLY A 382 20.86 30.27 -5.58
CA GLY A 382 19.56 30.89 -5.33
C GLY A 382 18.52 29.86 -4.87
N ARG A 383 18.54 28.67 -5.50
CA ARG A 383 17.73 27.49 -5.15
C ARG A 383 17.86 27.11 -3.68
N TYR A 384 19.09 26.92 -3.19
CA TYR A 384 19.32 26.57 -1.79
C TYR A 384 18.81 27.67 -0.84
N THR A 385 19.02 28.93 -1.21
CA THR A 385 18.55 30.08 -0.43
C THR A 385 17.02 30.15 -0.36
N GLU A 386 16.32 29.77 -1.43
CA GLU A 386 14.85 29.66 -1.46
C GLU A 386 14.37 28.53 -0.52
N ILE A 387 15.03 27.37 -0.51
CA ILE A 387 14.71 26.27 0.40
C ILE A 387 14.88 26.69 1.86
N LEU A 388 15.95 27.41 2.18
CA LEU A 388 16.15 27.97 3.53
C LEU A 388 15.00 28.87 3.94
N LYS A 389 14.62 29.84 3.09
CA LYS A 389 13.50 30.75 3.34
C LYS A 389 12.16 30.01 3.50
N LEU A 390 11.94 28.96 2.72
CA LEU A 390 10.74 28.12 2.85
C LEU A 390 10.70 27.42 4.22
N CYS A 391 11.85 27.01 4.74
CA CYS A 391 11.92 26.25 6.01
C CYS A 391 12.02 27.14 7.26
N GLU A 392 12.42 28.42 7.14
CA GLU A 392 12.63 29.36 8.26
C GLU A 392 11.45 29.44 9.26
N ASN A 393 10.22 29.34 8.77
CA ASN A 393 9.00 29.42 9.58
C ASN A 393 8.33 28.06 9.82
N THR A 394 9.09 26.97 9.74
CA THR A 394 8.60 25.60 9.88
C THR A 394 9.42 24.82 10.91
N SER A 395 8.93 23.65 11.31
CA SER A 395 9.68 22.69 12.15
C SER A 395 10.77 21.93 11.39
N ILE A 396 10.87 22.11 10.07
CA ILE A 396 11.76 21.36 9.18
C ILE A 396 13.17 21.92 9.24
N LYS A 397 14.14 21.07 9.53
CA LYS A 397 15.56 21.45 9.60
C LYS A 397 16.27 21.18 8.27
N THR A 398 17.00 22.16 7.76
CA THR A 398 17.76 22.04 6.50
C THR A 398 19.26 21.92 6.77
N PHE A 399 19.92 20.98 6.11
CA PHE A 399 21.36 20.74 6.22
C PHE A 399 21.98 20.72 4.83
N CYS A 400 23.06 21.47 4.62
CA CYS A 400 23.69 21.58 3.31
C CYS A 400 25.02 20.85 3.19
N ALA A 401 25.23 20.22 2.04
CA ALA A 401 26.57 19.88 1.58
C ALA A 401 27.21 21.12 0.92
N ILE A 402 28.50 21.32 1.17
CA ILE A 402 29.28 22.30 0.41
C ILE A 402 29.44 21.75 -1.01
N LYS A 403 29.03 22.55 -2.01
CA LYS A 403 29.03 22.21 -3.43
C LYS A 403 28.13 21.04 -3.81
N THR A 404 28.53 19.81 -3.53
CA THR A 404 27.73 18.59 -3.69
C THR A 404 28.13 17.53 -2.66
N LEU A 405 27.32 16.48 -2.47
CA LEU A 405 27.66 15.34 -1.60
C LEU A 405 29.08 14.81 -1.84
N GLU A 406 29.47 14.56 -3.09
CA GLU A 406 30.74 13.93 -3.41
C GLU A 406 31.94 14.80 -3.03
N TYR A 407 31.81 16.11 -3.23
CA TYR A 407 32.81 17.08 -2.80
C TYR A 407 32.89 17.14 -1.27
N ALA A 408 31.73 17.19 -0.59
CA ALA A 408 31.65 17.25 0.85
C ALA A 408 32.26 16.02 1.54
N LEU A 409 32.11 14.83 0.96
CA LEU A 409 32.76 13.61 1.47
C LEU A 409 34.29 13.65 1.32
N GLY A 410 34.81 14.39 0.34
CA GLY A 410 36.24 14.49 0.04
C GLY A 410 37.06 15.33 1.02
N PHE A 411 36.44 16.09 1.93
CA PHE A 411 37.16 16.91 2.91
C PHE A 411 37.80 16.13 4.08
N CYS A 412 37.64 14.81 4.11
CA CYS A 412 38.31 13.94 5.07
C CYS A 412 39.30 13.03 4.34
N GLU A 413 40.55 12.98 4.81
CA GLU A 413 41.61 12.16 4.18
C GLU A 413 41.27 10.66 4.21
N SER A 414 40.67 10.17 5.30
CA SER A 414 40.19 8.80 5.40
C SER A 414 39.11 8.49 4.36
N ASN A 415 38.19 9.42 4.10
CA ASN A 415 37.12 9.26 3.12
C ASN A 415 37.65 9.23 1.69
N ILE A 416 38.66 10.05 1.37
CA ILE A 416 39.34 10.04 0.06
C ILE A 416 39.84 8.63 -0.26
N PHE A 417 40.49 7.96 0.70
CA PHE A 417 40.99 6.59 0.49
C PHE A 417 39.87 5.59 0.17
N VAL A 418 38.75 5.67 0.90
CA VAL A 418 37.61 4.77 0.67
C VAL A 418 36.92 5.08 -0.67
N LEU A 419 36.78 6.36 -1.02
CA LEU A 419 36.23 6.82 -2.30
C LEU A 419 37.11 6.35 -3.46
N GLU A 420 38.42 6.53 -3.39
CA GLU A 420 39.39 6.06 -4.38
C GLU A 420 39.28 4.54 -4.58
N SER A 421 39.19 3.79 -3.48
CA SER A 421 39.01 2.33 -3.53
C SER A 421 37.70 1.92 -4.21
N ALA A 422 36.60 2.65 -3.96
CA ALA A 422 35.31 2.43 -4.61
C ALA A 422 35.36 2.78 -6.12
N ILE A 423 36.02 3.89 -6.47
CA ILE A 423 36.20 4.31 -7.87
C ILE A 423 37.06 3.31 -8.65
N LYS A 424 38.15 2.80 -8.05
CA LYS A 424 38.99 1.75 -8.67
C LYS A 424 38.22 0.45 -8.94
N GLU A 425 37.27 0.10 -8.07
CA GLU A 425 36.44 -1.10 -8.25
C GLU A 425 35.44 -0.92 -9.39
N GLU A 426 34.80 0.25 -9.49
CA GLU A 426 33.81 0.54 -10.54
C GLU A 426 34.44 0.88 -11.90
N PHE A 427 35.57 1.58 -11.89
CA PHE A 427 36.31 2.00 -13.08
C PHE A 427 37.76 1.51 -13.03
N PRO A 428 38.05 0.25 -13.36
CA PRO A 428 39.38 -0.34 -13.19
C PRO A 428 40.51 0.32 -13.98
N ILE A 429 40.20 0.94 -15.13
CA ILE A 429 41.18 1.60 -16.00
C ILE A 429 41.35 3.06 -15.54
N VAL A 430 40.30 3.87 -15.67
CA VAL A 430 40.36 5.31 -15.38
C VAL A 430 40.55 5.59 -13.89
N GLY A 431 40.07 4.70 -13.00
CA GLY A 431 40.29 4.81 -11.56
C GLY A 431 41.75 4.65 -11.16
N LYS A 432 42.57 3.89 -11.92
CA LYS A 432 44.03 3.84 -11.71
C LYS A 432 44.67 5.17 -12.06
N SER A 433 44.32 5.75 -13.21
CA SER A 433 44.79 7.08 -13.62
C SER A 433 44.37 8.18 -12.64
N LEU A 434 43.15 8.12 -12.10
CA LEU A 434 42.70 9.01 -11.03
C LEU A 434 43.57 8.86 -9.78
N SER A 435 43.93 7.63 -9.40
CA SER A 435 44.74 7.38 -8.20
C SER A 435 46.16 7.92 -8.34
N GLU A 436 46.76 7.78 -9.52
CA GLU A 436 48.04 8.40 -9.86
C GLU A 436 47.95 9.92 -9.75
N LYS A 437 46.87 10.51 -10.28
CA LYS A 437 46.61 11.95 -10.17
C LYS A 437 46.43 12.39 -8.71
N LEU A 438 45.62 11.68 -7.92
CA LEU A 438 45.41 11.98 -6.49
C LEU A 438 46.70 11.91 -5.68
N SER A 439 47.59 10.99 -6.02
CA SER A 439 48.91 10.86 -5.38
C SER A 439 49.83 12.04 -5.70
N SER A 440 49.61 12.73 -6.82
CA SER A 440 50.35 13.94 -7.21
C SER A 440 49.84 15.24 -6.57
N LEU A 441 48.67 15.22 -5.94
CA LEU A 441 48.06 16.39 -5.31
C LEU A 441 48.45 16.46 -3.83
N GLU A 442 48.78 17.66 -3.35
CA GLU A 442 49.30 17.85 -1.99
C GLU A 442 48.18 18.16 -1.00
N THR A 443 47.19 18.96 -1.39
CA THR A 443 46.14 19.42 -0.48
C THR A 443 44.88 18.54 -0.50
N ILE A 444 44.15 18.52 0.62
CA ILE A 444 42.86 17.83 0.71
C ILE A 444 41.84 18.47 -0.24
N ASP A 445 41.84 19.79 -0.36
CA ASP A 445 40.92 20.54 -1.23
C ASP A 445 41.09 20.17 -2.71
N GLU A 446 42.35 20.00 -3.16
CA GLU A 446 42.67 19.51 -4.50
C GLU A 446 42.16 18.09 -4.73
N LYS A 447 42.40 17.19 -3.77
CA LYS A 447 41.95 15.79 -3.86
C LYS A 447 40.43 15.69 -3.88
N ALA A 448 39.75 16.44 -3.01
CA ALA A 448 38.29 16.53 -2.95
C ALA A 448 37.70 17.07 -4.27
N ALA A 449 38.27 18.15 -4.81
CA ALA A 449 37.84 18.73 -6.08
C ALA A 449 38.09 17.78 -7.26
N CYS A 450 39.22 17.06 -7.27
CA CYS A 450 39.54 16.07 -8.29
C CYS A 450 38.54 14.90 -8.30
N ILE A 451 38.22 14.34 -7.13
CA ILE A 451 37.20 13.28 -6.99
C ILE A 451 35.82 13.79 -7.41
N TRP A 452 35.45 15.00 -6.98
CA TRP A 452 34.18 15.62 -7.36
C TRP A 452 34.06 15.76 -8.89
N LEU A 453 35.08 16.31 -9.56
CA LEU A 453 35.11 16.43 -11.02
C LEU A 453 34.97 15.07 -11.70
N PHE A 454 35.70 14.05 -11.22
CA PHE A 454 35.63 12.69 -11.75
C PHE A 454 34.21 12.12 -11.72
N ILE A 455 33.54 12.23 -10.57
CA ILE A 455 32.20 11.66 -10.36
C ILE A 455 31.15 12.48 -11.10
N ARG A 456 31.24 13.80 -11.07
CA ARG A 456 30.32 14.70 -11.77
C ARG A 456 30.34 14.46 -13.29
N TYR A 457 31.52 14.27 -13.87
CA TYR A 457 31.66 13.97 -15.31
C TYR A 457 31.02 12.62 -15.69
N ARG A 458 30.87 11.71 -14.72
CA ARG A 458 30.32 10.35 -14.88
C ARG A 458 28.97 10.19 -14.17
N ASP A 459 28.08 11.16 -14.37
CA ASP A 459 26.79 11.28 -13.68
C ASP A 459 25.94 9.99 -13.75
N ASN A 460 25.95 9.29 -14.89
CA ASN A 460 25.18 8.04 -15.10
C ASN A 460 25.60 6.88 -14.18
N SER A 461 26.78 6.93 -13.57
CA SER A 461 27.33 5.85 -12.72
C SER A 461 27.30 6.20 -11.22
N LYS A 462 26.72 7.35 -10.83
CA LYS A 462 26.66 7.79 -9.44
C LYS A 462 26.02 6.79 -8.49
N GLY A 463 24.91 6.17 -8.90
CA GLY A 463 24.23 5.14 -8.11
C GLY A 463 25.10 3.89 -7.90
N ALA A 464 25.78 3.43 -8.95
CA ALA A 464 26.69 2.28 -8.86
C ALA A 464 27.87 2.59 -7.93
N LEU A 465 28.49 3.77 -8.07
CA LEU A 465 29.58 4.20 -7.20
C LEU A 465 29.14 4.32 -5.74
N ALA A 466 27.95 4.89 -5.48
CA ALA A 466 27.39 4.96 -4.14
C ALA A 466 27.19 3.56 -3.53
N GLN A 467 26.76 2.58 -4.33
CA GLN A 467 26.63 1.20 -3.88
C GLN A 467 27.99 0.55 -3.55
N ARG A 468 29.03 0.80 -4.37
CA ARG A 468 30.41 0.36 -4.09
C ARG A 468 30.92 0.98 -2.79
N LEU A 469 30.73 2.28 -2.61
CA LEU A 469 31.10 3.00 -1.40
C LEU A 469 30.40 2.42 -0.16
N CYS A 470 29.09 2.18 -0.23
CA CYS A 470 28.32 1.55 0.85
C CYS A 470 28.88 0.17 1.22
N ASN A 471 29.26 -0.65 0.24
CA ASN A 471 29.86 -1.96 0.49
C ASN A 471 31.21 -1.85 1.20
N LYS A 472 32.04 -0.86 0.85
CA LYS A 472 33.32 -0.62 1.57
C LYS A 472 33.07 -0.16 3.00
N ILE A 473 32.18 0.80 3.21
CA ILE A 473 31.79 1.31 4.54
C ILE A 473 31.25 0.17 5.41
N ARG A 474 30.37 -0.68 4.86
CA ARG A 474 29.83 -1.84 5.56
C ARG A 474 30.91 -2.82 5.99
N LYS A 475 31.86 -3.15 5.10
CA LYS A 475 33.01 -4.02 5.41
C LYS A 475 33.90 -3.44 6.50
N GLN A 476 34.20 -2.14 6.45
CA GLN A 476 34.95 -1.47 7.51
C GLN A 476 34.23 -1.61 8.86
N ARG A 477 32.93 -1.34 8.91
CA ARG A 477 32.12 -1.49 10.13
C ARG A 477 32.10 -2.92 10.66
N GLU A 478 31.97 -3.92 9.80
CA GLU A 478 32.02 -5.34 10.18
C GLU A 478 33.40 -5.78 10.71
N ASN A 479 34.47 -5.20 10.17
CA ASN A 479 35.82 -5.44 10.68
C ASN A 479 35.99 -4.80 12.08
N ILE A 480 35.53 -3.56 12.25
CA ILE A 480 35.55 -2.85 13.54
C ILE A 480 34.75 -3.64 14.59
N SER A 481 33.58 -4.17 14.25
CA SER A 481 32.77 -4.96 15.19
C SER A 481 33.39 -6.31 15.57
N LYS A 482 34.28 -6.85 14.72
CA LYS A 482 35.08 -8.06 15.00
C LYS A 482 36.39 -7.75 15.72
N GLY A 483 36.65 -6.49 16.09
CA GLY A 483 37.90 -6.08 16.74
C GLY A 483 39.11 -6.03 15.79
N ILE A 484 38.89 -6.06 14.48
CA ILE A 484 39.95 -5.91 13.48
C ILE A 484 40.22 -4.42 13.29
N ALA A 485 41.48 -4.01 13.43
CA ALA A 485 41.89 -2.63 13.16
C ALA A 485 41.62 -2.27 11.69
N VAL A 486 40.97 -1.14 11.47
CA VAL A 486 40.71 -0.59 10.14
C VAL A 486 41.50 0.69 9.99
N GLU A 487 42.52 0.67 9.13
CA GLU A 487 43.19 1.88 8.68
C GLU A 487 42.22 2.71 7.83
N ASN A 488 42.22 4.04 8.04
CA ASN A 488 41.35 4.98 7.32
C ASN A 488 39.85 4.66 7.43
N ALA A 489 39.35 4.54 8.67
CA ALA A 489 37.92 4.38 8.92
C ALA A 489 37.13 5.59 8.37
N PHE A 490 36.03 5.30 7.67
CA PHE A 490 35.18 6.33 7.08
C PHE A 490 34.60 7.26 8.15
N GLU A 491 34.77 8.57 7.95
CA GLU A 491 34.27 9.62 8.83
C GLU A 491 32.97 10.22 8.28
N VAL A 492 31.97 10.36 9.14
CA VAL A 492 30.66 10.93 8.77
C VAL A 492 30.76 12.47 8.74
N PRO A 493 30.47 13.13 7.59
CA PRO A 493 30.46 14.59 7.52
C PRO A 493 29.52 15.23 8.55
N GLU A 494 29.91 16.37 9.11
CA GLU A 494 29.19 16.99 10.23
C GLU A 494 27.75 17.40 9.86
N TYR A 495 27.49 17.85 8.63
CA TYR A 495 26.14 18.19 8.20
C TYR A 495 25.21 16.96 8.14
N ILE A 496 25.72 15.80 7.68
CA ILE A 496 24.99 14.53 7.67
C ILE A 496 24.77 14.06 9.10
N LYS A 497 25.79 14.14 9.96
CA LYS A 497 25.68 13.79 11.37
C LYS A 497 24.58 14.62 12.03
N ARG A 498 24.61 15.95 11.90
CA ARG A 498 23.57 16.84 12.43
C ARG A 498 22.18 16.53 11.87
N ALA A 499 22.07 16.19 10.59
CA ALA A 499 20.81 15.79 9.97
C ALA A 499 20.25 14.48 10.55
N ILE A 500 21.10 13.47 10.71
CA ILE A 500 20.71 12.19 11.33
C ILE A 500 20.30 12.44 12.78
N PHE A 501 21.05 13.26 13.52
CA PHE A 501 20.70 13.61 14.89
C PHE A 501 19.35 14.33 14.98
N ALA A 502 19.10 15.29 14.09
CA ALA A 502 17.84 16.04 14.04
C ALA A 502 16.58 15.16 13.93
N VAL A 503 16.67 13.99 13.29
CA VAL A 503 15.54 13.06 13.11
C VAL A 503 15.54 11.87 14.07
N THR A 504 16.62 11.67 14.83
CA THR A 504 16.77 10.52 15.76
C THR A 504 16.83 10.92 17.24
N GLU A 505 17.10 12.19 17.56
CA GLU A 505 17.06 12.66 18.95
C GLU A 505 15.65 12.62 19.52
N LYS A 506 15.57 12.38 20.83
CA LYS A 506 14.30 12.17 21.53
C LYS A 506 13.50 13.46 21.63
#